data_AF-A0AAW9R1E9-F1
#
_entry.id   AF-A0AAW9R1E9-F1
#
_cell.length_a   1.000
_cell.length_b   1.000
_cell.length_c   1.000
_cell.angle_alpha   90.00
_cell.angle_beta   90.00
_cell.angle_gamma   90.00
#
_symmetry.space_group_name_H-M   'P 1'
#
loop_
_entity.id
_entity.type
_entity.pdbx_description
1 polymer ?
#
loop_
_entity_poly.entity_id
_entity_poly.type
_entity_poly.pdbx_seq_one_letter_code
_entity_poly.pdbx_strand_id
1 'polypeptide(L)'
;MMRLKTLLGFISISIAFPAFLSGRVDAAEKTIAVCQTARQTMRIYRLDGKNYLRAINRRDGIVWMNRTPVSTESNPEGTLYTNLRGEQTVKVFVYRNGRDCSIEIGKKPPESGKLLPTGSIE
;
A
#
# COMPACT_ATOMS: atom_id res chain seq x y z
N MET A 1 70.95 -4.54 -48.36
CA MET A 1 69.74 -5.13 -48.98
C MET A 1 69.06 -5.95 -47.89
N MET A 2 67.78 -5.86 -47.53
CA MET A 2 66.56 -5.38 -48.17
C MET A 2 65.52 -5.17 -47.04
N ARG A 3 64.63 -4.17 -47.19
CA ARG A 3 63.60 -3.78 -46.22
C ARG A 3 62.44 -4.80 -46.19
N LEU A 4 61.82 -5.01 -45.03
CA LEU A 4 60.43 -5.46 -44.95
C LEU A 4 59.67 -4.67 -43.88
N LYS A 5 58.70 -3.88 -44.36
CA LYS A 5 57.69 -3.14 -43.58
C LYS A 5 56.55 -4.10 -43.23
N THR A 6 55.99 -4.03 -42.02
CA THR A 6 54.58 -4.37 -41.81
C THR A 6 54.01 -3.53 -40.66
N LEU A 7 53.05 -2.67 -41.01
CA LEU A 7 52.17 -1.94 -40.09
C LEU A 7 51.15 -2.90 -39.49
N LEU A 8 50.78 -2.72 -38.23
CA LEU A 8 49.47 -3.12 -37.70
C LEU A 8 49.03 -2.09 -36.65
N GLY A 9 47.98 -1.35 -36.99
CA GLY A 9 47.32 -0.37 -36.12
C GLY A 9 46.44 -1.07 -35.09
N PHE A 10 46.42 -0.53 -33.86
CA PHE A 10 45.50 -0.97 -32.82
C PHE A 10 44.25 -0.09 -32.83
N ILE A 11 43.12 -0.76 -33.01
CA ILE A 11 41.76 -0.22 -32.95
C ILE A 11 41.44 0.10 -31.48
N SER A 12 41.16 1.37 -31.19
CA SER A 12 40.67 1.80 -29.87
C SER A 12 39.19 1.46 -29.74
N ILE A 13 38.85 0.48 -28.90
CA ILE A 13 37.46 0.15 -28.57
C ILE A 13 37.03 1.04 -27.40
N SER A 14 36.28 2.09 -27.69
CA SER A 14 35.57 2.88 -26.68
C SER A 14 34.41 2.06 -26.11
N ILE A 15 34.56 1.58 -24.88
CA ILE A 15 33.47 0.89 -24.18
C ILE A 15 32.56 1.98 -23.60
N ALA A 16 31.39 2.17 -24.23
CA ALA A 16 30.32 2.97 -23.66
C ALA A 16 29.78 2.27 -22.40
N PHE A 17 29.88 2.92 -21.25
CA PHE A 17 29.18 2.49 -20.04
C PHE A 17 27.68 2.62 -20.26
N PRO A 18 26.87 1.55 -20.10
CA PRO A 18 25.43 1.70 -20.10
C PRO A 18 25.01 2.52 -18.88
N ALA A 19 24.24 3.58 -19.14
CA ALA A 19 23.54 4.35 -18.12
C ALA A 19 22.68 3.38 -17.29
N PHE A 20 23.05 3.21 -16.02
CA PHE A 20 22.31 2.36 -15.10
C PHE A 20 20.92 2.96 -14.91
N LEU A 21 19.93 2.23 -15.41
CA LEU A 21 18.51 2.55 -15.34
C LEU A 21 18.13 2.87 -13.89
N SER A 22 17.63 4.09 -13.67
CA SER A 22 16.93 4.44 -12.44
C SER A 22 15.62 3.65 -12.42
N GLY A 23 15.70 2.43 -11.87
CA GLY A 23 14.55 1.56 -11.68
C GLY A 23 13.56 2.27 -10.77
N ARG A 24 12.45 2.74 -11.33
CA ARG A 24 11.25 3.02 -10.53
C ARG A 24 10.84 1.70 -9.92
N VAL A 25 11.15 1.53 -8.63
CA VAL A 25 10.48 0.52 -7.82
C VAL A 25 9.03 0.97 -7.79
N ASP A 26 8.17 0.37 -8.62
CA ASP A 26 6.73 0.52 -8.48
C ASP A 26 6.42 0.22 -7.01
N ALA A 27 5.89 1.21 -6.29
CA ALA A 27 5.71 1.07 -4.86
C ALA A 27 4.63 0.02 -4.62
N ALA A 28 5.06 -1.20 -4.30
CA ALA A 28 4.18 -2.34 -4.13
C ALA A 28 3.10 -2.02 -3.09
N GLU A 29 1.87 -2.40 -3.41
CA GLU A 29 0.75 -2.25 -2.49
C GLU A 29 1.00 -3.09 -1.24
N LYS A 30 1.01 -2.46 -0.06
CA LYS A 30 1.25 -3.14 1.22
C LYS A 30 0.03 -3.02 2.12
N THR A 31 -0.61 -4.14 2.44
CA THR A 31 -1.66 -4.17 3.47
C THR A 31 -1.07 -3.79 4.84
N ILE A 32 -1.67 -2.79 5.49
CA ILE A 32 -1.31 -2.34 6.83
C ILE A 32 -2.19 -3.05 7.86
N ALA A 33 -3.50 -3.03 7.64
CA ALA A 33 -4.48 -3.61 8.56
C ALA A 33 -5.71 -4.08 7.80
N VAL A 34 -6.32 -5.14 8.31
CA VAL A 34 -7.61 -5.64 7.86
C VAL A 34 -8.52 -5.73 9.06
N CYS A 35 -9.51 -4.86 9.16
CA CYS A 35 -10.52 -4.90 10.19
C CYS A 35 -11.79 -5.56 9.66
N GLN A 36 -12.21 -6.66 10.29
CA GLN A 36 -13.43 -7.37 9.93
C GLN A 36 -14.43 -7.35 11.06
N THR A 37 -15.65 -6.90 10.77
CA THR A 37 -16.79 -6.95 11.68
C THR A 37 -17.83 -7.96 11.18
N ALA A 38 -19.00 -8.03 11.82
CA ALA A 38 -20.09 -8.89 11.37
C ALA A 38 -20.58 -8.46 9.97
N ARG A 39 -20.66 -7.16 9.72
CA ARG A 39 -21.24 -6.61 8.48
C ARG A 39 -20.21 -6.23 7.42
N GLN A 40 -18.98 -5.90 7.81
CA GLN A 40 -18.05 -5.22 6.91
C GLN A 40 -16.61 -5.69 7.04
N THR A 41 -15.86 -5.45 5.98
CA THR A 41 -14.42 -5.66 5.94
C THR A 41 -13.74 -4.39 5.42
N MET A 42 -12.84 -3.84 6.22
CA MET A 42 -12.08 -2.63 5.92
C MET A 42 -10.61 -2.98 5.81
N ARG A 43 -10.02 -2.72 4.63
CA ARG A 43 -8.59 -2.91 4.40
C ARG A 43 -7.91 -1.55 4.30
N ILE A 44 -6.97 -1.31 5.20
CA ILE A 44 -6.03 -0.19 5.13
C ILE A 44 -4.77 -0.68 4.45
N TYR A 45 -4.32 0.01 3.42
CA TYR A 45 -3.11 -0.35 2.68
C TYR A 45 -2.31 0.87 2.26
N ARG A 46 -1.02 0.67 2.05
CA ARG A 46 -0.09 1.67 1.54
C ARG A 46 0.13 1.45 0.05
N LEU A 47 0.06 2.54 -0.71
CA LEU A 47 0.39 2.58 -2.14
C LEU A 47 1.09 3.92 -2.40
N ASP A 48 2.23 3.92 -3.10
CA ASP A 48 3.00 5.13 -3.41
C ASP A 48 3.28 6.02 -2.17
N GLY A 49 3.57 5.37 -1.04
CA GLY A 49 3.84 6.06 0.23
C GLY A 49 2.61 6.63 0.95
N LYS A 50 1.40 6.50 0.39
CA LYS A 50 0.15 7.03 0.95
C LYS A 50 -0.75 5.92 1.47
N ASN A 51 -1.52 6.20 2.51
CA ASN A 51 -2.47 5.26 3.08
C ASN A 51 -3.85 5.40 2.40
N TYR A 52 -4.45 4.26 2.10
CA TYR A 52 -5.75 4.14 1.45
C TYR A 52 -6.63 3.14 2.18
N LEU A 53 -7.94 3.31 2.00
CA LEU A 53 -9.01 2.46 2.49
C LEU A 53 -9.70 1.76 1.31
N ARG A 54 -9.97 0.46 1.49
CA ARG A 54 -10.95 -0.30 0.72
C ARG A 54 -12.00 -0.87 1.68
N ALA A 55 -13.28 -0.66 1.36
CA ALA A 55 -14.42 -1.09 2.17
C ALA A 55 -15.28 -2.08 1.40
N ILE A 56 -15.62 -3.19 2.04
CA ILE A 56 -16.43 -4.27 1.48
C ILE A 56 -17.58 -4.58 2.43
N ASN A 57 -18.81 -4.64 1.91
CA ASN A 57 -19.95 -5.16 2.64
C ASN A 57 -19.92 -6.70 2.57
N ARG A 58 -19.95 -7.38 3.72
CA ARG A 58 -19.82 -8.84 3.80
C ARG A 58 -21.08 -9.58 3.38
N ARG A 59 -22.25 -8.92 3.43
CA ARG A 59 -23.53 -9.55 3.08
C ARG A 59 -23.66 -9.79 1.58
N ASP A 60 -23.22 -8.81 0.78
CA ASP A 60 -23.43 -8.79 -0.68
C ASP A 60 -22.11 -8.72 -1.47
N GLY A 61 -20.96 -8.59 -0.80
CA GLY A 61 -19.65 -8.50 -1.44
C GLY A 61 -19.37 -7.15 -2.11
N ILE A 62 -20.24 -6.15 -1.94
CA ILE A 62 -20.11 -4.87 -2.64
C ILE A 62 -18.92 -4.08 -2.08
N VAL A 63 -18.01 -3.69 -2.98
CA VAL A 63 -16.94 -2.73 -2.70
C VAL A 63 -17.49 -1.33 -2.91
N TRP A 64 -17.54 -0.53 -1.85
CA TRP A 64 -18.11 0.84 -1.89
C TRP A 64 -17.10 1.93 -1.54
N MET A 65 -15.90 1.54 -1.11
CA MET A 65 -14.72 2.41 -1.13
C MET A 65 -13.56 1.62 -1.71
N ASN A 66 -12.83 2.24 -2.64
CA ASN A 66 -11.62 1.67 -3.20
C ASN A 66 -10.64 2.80 -3.49
N ARG A 67 -9.38 2.63 -3.05
CA ARG A 67 -8.34 3.66 -3.14
C ARG A 67 -8.80 4.99 -2.53
N THR A 68 -9.52 4.94 -1.42
CA THR A 68 -9.96 6.14 -0.71
C THR A 68 -8.84 6.61 0.23
N PRO A 69 -8.23 7.79 0.03
CA PRO A 69 -7.16 8.28 0.90
C PRO A 69 -7.68 8.47 2.33
N VAL A 70 -6.82 8.19 3.31
CA VAL A 70 -7.16 8.33 4.73
C VAL A 70 -6.16 9.24 5.46
N SER A 71 -6.63 9.98 6.46
CA SER A 71 -5.77 10.50 7.52
C SER A 71 -5.37 9.38 8.47
N THR A 72 -4.32 9.60 9.25
CA THR A 72 -3.84 8.64 10.24
C THR A 72 -3.46 9.37 11.52
N GLU A 73 -4.06 8.96 12.62
CA GLU A 73 -3.81 9.51 13.96
C GLU A 73 -3.46 8.36 14.89
N SER A 74 -2.37 8.46 15.65
CA SER A 74 -1.93 7.39 16.55
C SER A 74 -1.88 7.90 17.99
N ASN A 75 -2.33 7.06 18.91
CA ASN A 75 -2.31 7.32 20.36
C ASN A 75 -1.87 6.05 21.11
N PRO A 76 -1.76 6.07 22.45
CA PRO A 76 -1.36 4.88 23.21
C PRO A 76 -2.28 3.66 23.06
N GLU A 77 -3.56 3.88 22.75
CA GLU A 77 -4.59 2.84 22.60
C GLU A 77 -4.56 2.16 21.22
N GLY A 78 -4.11 2.88 20.19
CA GLY A 78 -4.11 2.37 18.82
C GLY A 78 -3.92 3.42 17.74
N THR A 79 -4.34 3.08 16.53
CA THR A 79 -4.25 3.94 15.34
C THR A 79 -5.63 4.10 14.71
N LEU A 80 -6.05 5.36 14.53
CA LEU A 80 -7.27 5.77 13.86
C LEU A 80 -6.97 6.10 12.39
N TYR A 81 -7.76 5.54 11.49
CA TYR A 81 -7.75 5.87 10.06
C TYR A 81 -9.11 6.46 9.68
N THR A 82 -9.13 7.66 9.10
CA THR A 82 -10.37 8.33 8.70
C THR A 82 -10.32 8.67 7.21
N ASN A 83 -11.35 8.31 6.45
CA ASN A 83 -11.39 8.67 5.03
C ASN A 83 -11.43 10.20 4.81
N LEU A 84 -10.69 10.65 3.80
CA LEU A 84 -10.62 12.07 3.41
C LEU A 84 -11.63 12.43 2.32
N ARG A 85 -12.30 11.44 1.73
CA ARG A 85 -13.32 11.63 0.68
C ARG A 85 -14.37 10.52 0.71
N GLY A 86 -15.52 10.81 0.12
CA GLY A 86 -16.67 9.91 0.05
C GLY A 86 -17.90 10.56 0.71
N GLU A 87 -19.07 9.98 0.47
CA GLU A 87 -20.35 10.51 0.98
C GLU A 87 -20.49 10.37 2.49
N GLN A 88 -19.88 9.34 3.08
CA GLN A 88 -19.94 9.06 4.51
C GLN A 88 -18.54 9.09 5.12
N THR A 89 -18.43 9.65 6.32
CA THR A 89 -17.23 9.50 7.16
C THR A 89 -17.13 8.06 7.64
N VAL A 90 -15.96 7.46 7.49
CA VAL A 90 -15.60 6.12 7.93
C VAL A 90 -14.36 6.25 8.77
N LYS A 91 -14.46 5.77 10.00
CA LYS A 91 -13.34 5.70 10.94
C LYS A 91 -13.05 4.24 11.22
N VAL A 92 -11.80 3.84 11.06
CA VAL A 92 -11.31 2.51 11.41
C VAL A 92 -10.28 2.67 12.51
N PHE A 93 -10.58 2.18 13.71
CA PHE A 93 -9.63 2.17 14.83
C PHE A 93 -9.02 0.79 14.96
N VAL A 94 -7.68 0.73 14.93
CA VAL A 94 -6.88 -0.47 15.09
C VAL A 94 -6.27 -0.44 16.48
N TYR A 95 -6.71 -1.32 17.38
CA TYR A 95 -6.23 -1.32 18.75
C TYR A 95 -4.79 -1.84 18.81
N ARG A 96 -3.99 -1.27 19.71
CA ARG A 96 -2.59 -1.65 19.94
C ARG A 96 -2.41 -3.09 20.41
N ASN A 97 -3.48 -3.72 20.89
CA ASN A 97 -3.48 -5.13 21.31
C ASN A 97 -3.28 -6.13 20.15
N GLY A 98 -3.24 -5.65 18.89
CA GLY A 98 -2.93 -6.43 17.70
C GLY A 98 -4.01 -7.41 17.27
N ARG A 99 -5.19 -7.41 17.90
CA ARG A 99 -6.27 -8.38 17.65
C ARG A 99 -7.62 -7.73 17.39
N ASP A 100 -7.87 -6.56 17.98
CA ASP A 100 -9.16 -5.92 17.92
C ASP A 100 -9.13 -4.68 17.03
N CYS A 101 -10.29 -4.34 16.48
CA CYS A 101 -10.51 -3.10 15.75
C CYS A 101 -11.96 -2.66 15.90
N SER A 102 -12.27 -1.43 15.49
CA SER A 102 -13.65 -0.96 15.37
C SER A 102 -13.85 -0.15 14.08
N ILE A 103 -15.08 -0.17 13.58
CA ILE A 103 -15.51 0.57 12.39
C ILE A 103 -16.69 1.47 12.76
N GLU A 104 -16.55 2.78 12.57
CA GLU A 104 -17.64 3.77 12.71
C GLU A 104 -17.97 4.34 11.32
N ILE A 105 -19.25 4.48 11.01
CA ILE A 105 -19.73 5.00 9.72
C ILE A 105 -20.80 6.06 9.94
N GLY A 106 -20.52 7.28 9.49
CA GLY A 106 -21.36 8.44 9.69
C GLY A 106 -21.55 8.71 11.18
N LYS A 107 -22.81 8.70 11.62
CA LYS A 107 -23.21 8.93 13.02
C LYS A 107 -23.59 7.63 13.76
N LYS A 108 -23.36 6.46 13.15
CA LYS A 108 -23.70 5.17 13.77
C LYS A 108 -22.68 4.82 14.85
N PRO A 109 -23.07 4.13 15.93
CA PRO A 109 -22.12 3.64 16.92
C PRO A 109 -21.03 2.76 16.28
N PRO A 110 -19.80 2.77 16.81
CA PRO A 110 -18.73 1.90 16.33
C PRO A 110 -19.11 0.42 16.44
N GLU A 111 -18.83 -0.34 15.39
CA GLU A 111 -18.97 -1.79 15.34
C GLU A 111 -17.61 -2.42 15.65
N SER A 112 -17.54 -3.21 16.72
CA SER A 112 -16.32 -3.95 17.07
C SER A 112 -16.05 -5.09 16.09
N GLY A 113 -14.77 -5.31 15.81
CA GLY A 113 -14.30 -6.32 14.89
C GLY A 113 -12.98 -6.94 15.32
N LYS A 114 -12.46 -7.81 14.46
CA LYS A 114 -11.16 -8.47 14.61
C LYS A 114 -10.22 -8.03 13.52
N LEU A 115 -8.95 -7.86 13.90
CA LEU A 115 -7.87 -7.72 12.96
C LEU A 115 -7.55 -9.08 12.34
N LEU A 116 -7.54 -9.13 11.01
CA LEU A 116 -7.10 -10.29 10.26
C LEU A 116 -5.62 -10.14 9.88
N PRO A 117 -4.91 -11.26 9.66
CA PRO A 117 -3.57 -11.22 9.08
C PRO A 117 -3.55 -10.43 7.77
N THR A 118 -2.46 -9.70 7.52
CA THR A 118 -2.34 -8.77 6.39
C THR A 118 -2.31 -9.42 5.00
N GLY A 119 -2.33 -10.75 4.92
CA GLY A 119 -2.50 -11.55 3.70
C GLY A 119 -3.86 -12.25 3.56
N SER A 120 -4.83 -11.97 4.44
CA SER A 120 -6.11 -12.71 4.48
C SER A 120 -7.19 -12.20 3.52
N ILE A 121 -6.91 -11.20 2.69
CA ILE A 121 -7.84 -10.69 1.68
C ILE A 121 -7.08 -10.57 0.36
N GLU A 122 -7.21 -11.61 -0.46
CA GLU A 122 -6.95 -11.57 -1.90
C GLU A 122 -8.28 -11.57 -2.65
#